data_AF-A0A951S7I4-F1
#
_entry.id   AF-A0A951S7I4-F1
#
_cell.length_a   1.000
_cell.length_b   1.000
_cell.length_c   1.000
_cell.angle_alpha   90.00
_cell.angle_beta   90.00
_cell.angle_gamma   90.00
#
_symmetry.space_group_name_H-M   'P 1'
#
loop_
_entity.id
_entity.type
_entity.pdbx_description
1 polymer ?
#
loop_
_entity_poly.entity_id
_entity_poly.type
_entity_poly.pdbx_seq_one_letter_code
_entity_poly.pdbx_strand_id
1 'polypeptide(L)' 'MKSSIALFISILLTIPTYSSKFTNPDAILGVWQIGSGKANVHIKKSGNTYYGQIVWLKVP' A
#
# COMPACT_ATOMS: atom_id res chain seq x y z
N MET A 1 -38.56 8.93 26.98
CA MET A 1 -37.22 9.48 27.28
C MET A 1 -36.12 8.43 27.24
N LYS A 2 -36.22 7.35 28.04
CA LYS A 2 -35.19 6.27 28.10
C LYS A 2 -34.98 5.54 26.75
N SER A 3 -36.06 5.26 26.03
CA SER A 3 -36.03 4.59 24.72
C SER A 3 -35.40 5.45 23.60
N SER A 4 -35.66 6.77 23.63
CA SER A 4 -35.07 7.72 22.69
C SER A 4 -33.54 7.86 22.87
N ILE A 5 -33.06 7.78 24.11
CA ILE A 5 -31.63 7.76 24.44
C ILE A 5 -30.97 6.47 23.96
N ALA A 6 -31.64 5.32 24.13
CA ALA A 6 -31.13 4.04 23.64
C ALA A 6 -31.01 3.99 22.10
N LEU A 7 -31.99 4.56 21.39
CA LEU A 7 -31.96 4.70 19.93
C LEU A 7 -30.81 5.60 19.45
N PHE A 8 -30.57 6.71 20.16
CA PHE A 8 -29.48 7.62 19.84
C PHE A 8 -28.09 6.98 20.06
N ILE A 9 -27.95 6.20 21.13
CA ILE A 9 -26.71 5.45 21.42
C ILE A 9 -26.48 4.38 20.35
N SER A 10 -27.51 3.63 19.95
CA SER A 10 -27.41 2.59 18.90
C SER A 10 -26.86 3.14 17.57
N ILE A 11 -27.28 4.35 17.19
CA ILE A 11 -26.84 5.02 15.96
C ILE A 11 -25.37 5.47 16.03
N LEU A 12 -24.86 5.77 17.22
CA LEU A 12 -23.47 6.15 17.43
C LEU A 12 -22.51 4.96 17.31
N LEU A 13 -22.99 3.74 17.57
CA LEU A 13 -22.20 2.51 17.44
C LEU A 13 -22.07 1.99 16.01
N THR A 14 -22.85 2.52 15.05
CA THR A 14 -22.81 2.06 13.65
C THR A 14 -21.87 2.85 12.75
N ILE A 15 -20.99 3.71 13.29
CA ILE A 15 -20.03 4.45 12.47
C ILE A 15 -19.04 3.45 11.85
N PRO A 16 -19.02 3.26 10.52
CA PRO A 16 -18.04 2.38 9.89
C PRO A 16 -16.65 2.98 10.08
N THR A 17 -15.79 2.27 10.81
CA THR A 17 -14.36 2.60 10.90
C THR A 17 -13.69 2.16 9.61
N TYR A 18 -13.74 3.03 8.59
CA TYR A 18 -12.88 2.88 7.42
C TYR A 18 -11.42 3.03 7.85
N SER A 19 -10.80 1.93 8.27
CA SER A 19 -9.35 1.86 8.41
C SER A 19 -8.78 1.94 7.00
N SER A 20 -8.35 3.12 6.59
CA SER A 20 -7.43 3.23 5.46
C SER A 20 -6.22 2.38 5.82
N LYS A 21 -6.07 1.23 5.16
CA LYS A 21 -4.78 0.53 5.17
C LYS A 21 -3.80 1.59 4.66
N PHE A 22 -2.89 2.03 5.51
CA PHE A 22 -1.75 2.83 5.09
C PHE A 22 -0.94 1.93 4.16
N THR A 23 -1.32 1.92 2.87
CA THR A 23 -0.53 1.31 1.82
C THR A 23 0.70 2.18 1.73
N ASN A 24 1.79 1.77 2.40
CA ASN A 24 3.06 2.45 2.30
C ASN A 24 3.44 2.45 0.80
N PRO A 25 3.38 3.60 0.11
CA PRO A 25 3.63 3.63 -1.33
C PRO A 25 5.10 3.29 -1.64
N ASP A 26 5.99 3.43 -0.65
CA ASP A 26 7.40 3.12 -0.75
C ASP A 26 7.71 1.62 -0.49
N ALA A 27 6.68 0.78 -0.30
CA ALA A 27 6.83 -0.66 -0.20
C ALA A 27 7.42 -1.30 -1.48
N ILE A 28 7.38 -0.60 -2.61
CA ILE A 28 7.95 -1.06 -3.89
C ILE A 28 9.46 -0.79 -4.02
N LEU A 29 10.08 -0.06 -3.09
CA LEU A 29 11.51 0.25 -3.17
C LEU A 29 12.38 -1.00 -2.93
N GLY A 30 13.48 -1.12 -3.66
CA GLY A 30 14.43 -2.21 -3.54
C GLY A 30 14.67 -2.98 -4.83
N VAL A 31 15.25 -4.18 -4.72
CA VAL A 31 15.59 -5.03 -5.86
C VAL A 31 14.54 -6.11 -6.04
N TRP A 32 14.01 -6.23 -7.25
CA TRP A 32 12.96 -7.16 -7.62
C TRP A 32 13.39 -8.03 -8.79
N GLN A 33 13.05 -9.31 -8.72
CA GLN A 33 13.17 -10.21 -9.86
C GLN A 33 11.96 -10.01 -10.79
N ILE A 34 12.21 -9.85 -12.09
CA ILE A 34 11.10 -9.74 -13.06
C ILE A 34 10.42 -11.10 -13.25
N GLY A 35 9.16 -11.11 -13.71
CA GLY A 35 8.37 -12.35 -13.86
C GLY A 35 9.02 -13.43 -14.74
N SER A 36 9.89 -13.04 -15.68
CA SER A 36 10.65 -14.00 -16.50
C SER A 36 11.85 -14.64 -15.79
N GLY A 37 12.27 -14.10 -14.63
CA GLY A 37 13.44 -14.56 -13.88
C GLY A 37 14.80 -14.28 -14.56
N LYS A 38 14.79 -13.55 -15.68
CA LYS A 38 16.00 -13.30 -16.48
C LYS A 38 16.77 -12.05 -16.07
N ALA A 39 16.18 -11.20 -15.23
CA ALA A 39 16.77 -9.94 -14.81
C ALA A 39 16.30 -9.52 -13.42
N ASN A 40 17.09 -8.64 -12.80
CA ASN A 40 16.71 -7.95 -11.57
C ASN A 40 16.63 -6.45 -11.83
N VAL A 41 15.59 -5.81 -11.31
CA VAL A 41 15.36 -4.37 -11.42
C VAL A 41 15.40 -3.76 -10.02
N HIS A 42 16.19 -2.70 -9.86
CA HIS A 42 16.21 -1.88 -8.65
C HIS A 42 15.25 -0.70 -8.84
N ILE A 43 14.20 -0.66 -8.04
CA ILE A 43 13.25 0.45 -7.95
C ILE A 43 13.75 1.44 -6.89
N LYS A 44 14.03 2.67 -7.33
CA LYS A 44 14.45 3.80 -6.50
C LYS A 44 13.42 4.93 -6.62
N LYS A 45 13.32 5.78 -5.60
CA LYS A 45 12.49 6.99 -5.62
C LYS A 45 13.36 8.23 -5.67
N SER A 46 13.00 9.18 -6.52
CA SER A 46 13.54 10.53 -6.52
C SER A 46 12.38 11.51 -6.55
N GLY A 47 12.28 12.35 -5.52
CA GLY A 47 11.11 13.20 -5.30
C GLY A 47 9.82 12.37 -5.21
N ASN A 48 8.92 12.59 -6.17
CA ASN A 48 7.61 11.94 -6.23
C ASN A 48 7.51 10.87 -7.35
N THR A 49 8.64 10.47 -7.93
CA THR A 49 8.71 9.55 -9.06
C THR A 49 9.56 8.33 -8.73
N TYR A 50 9.11 7.16 -9.21
CA TYR A 50 9.85 5.91 -9.10
C TYR A 50 10.59 5.62 -10.40
N TYR A 51 11.82 5.16 -10.27
CA TYR A 51 12.73 4.85 -11.36
C TYR A 51 13.20 3.40 -11.23
N GLY A 52 13.21 2.66 -12.34
CA GLY A 52 13.73 1.29 -12.41
C GLY A 52 15.08 1.25 -13.12
N GLN A 53 16.06 0.58 -12.51
CA GLN A 53 17.37 0.30 -13.12
C GLN A 53 17.58 -1.22 -13.22
N ILE A 54 17.98 -1.73 -14.39
CA ILE A 54 18.42 -3.13 -14.51
C ILE A 54 19.79 -3.24 -13.81
N VAL A 55 19.87 -4.07 -12.77
CA VAL A 55 21.10 -4.28 -12.00
C VAL A 55 21.79 -5.60 -12.32
N TRP A 56 21.07 -6.53 -12.94
CA TRP A 56 21.61 -7.81 -13.35
C TRP A 56 20.81 -8.39 -14.52
N LEU A 57 21.52 -8.96 -15.49
CA LEU A 57 20.98 -9.76 -16.57
C LEU A 57 21.60 -11.15 -16.49
N LYS A 58 20.78 -12.20 -16.62
CA LYS A 58 21.26 -13.59 -16.69
C LYS A 58 22.05 -13.85 -17.98
N VAL A 59 21.72 -13.11 -19.03
CA VAL A 59 22.36 -13.18 -20.35
C VAL A 59 22.76 -11.75 -20.72
N PRO A 60 24.06 -11.46 -20.88
CA PRO A 60 24.55 -10.13 -21.26
C PRO A 60 24.18 -9.78 -22.71
#